data_AF-A0A2V2CEQ3-F1
#
_entry.id   AF-A0A2V2CEQ3-F1
#
_cell.length_a   1.000
_cell.length_b   1.000
_cell.length_c   1.000
_cell.angle_alpha   90.00
_cell.angle_beta   90.00
_cell.angle_gamma   90.00
#
_symmetry.space_group_name_H-M   'P 1'
#
loop_
_entity.id
_entity.type
_entity.pdbx_description
1 polymer ?
#
loop_
_entity_poly.entity_id
_entity_poly.type
_entity_poly.pdbx_seq_one_letter_code
_entity_poly.pdbx_strand_id
1 'polypeptide(L)' 'MESREKLSICGVDDVSGFDENLIVLTTAQGDLTVRGQGLHIERIDLDAGQLEVRGHIQELSYEEPAKSGSLWSRLFG' A
#
# COMPACT_ATOMS: atom_id res chain seq x y z
N MET A 1 -9.07 23.36 -7.23
CA MET A 1 -7.86 22.74 -6.65
C MET A 1 -8.23 21.34 -6.20
N GLU A 2 -8.68 20.50 -7.13
CA GLU A 2 -9.34 19.23 -6.79
C GLU A 2 -8.34 18.10 -6.51
N SER A 3 -8.69 17.32 -5.49
CA SER A 3 -8.35 15.91 -5.31
C SER A 3 -6.94 15.56 -4.82
N ARG A 4 -6.74 15.71 -3.50
CA ARG A 4 -5.86 14.80 -2.72
C ARG A 4 -6.65 13.67 -2.05
N GLU A 5 -7.80 13.32 -2.63
CA GLU A 5 -8.80 12.41 -2.05
C GLU A 5 -8.95 11.10 -2.81
N LYS A 6 -8.36 10.99 -4.01
CA LYS A 6 -8.42 9.79 -4.85
C LYS A 6 -7.01 9.25 -5.07
N LEU A 7 -6.83 7.97 -4.78
CA LEU A 7 -5.64 7.20 -5.09
C LEU A 7 -6.04 6.05 -6.01
N SER A 8 -5.45 6.02 -7.21
CA SER A 8 -5.57 4.90 -8.12
C SER A 8 -4.26 4.11 -8.05
N ILE A 9 -4.36 2.84 -7.73
CA ILE A 9 -3.21 1.92 -7.66
C ILE A 9 -3.35 0.92 -8.80
N CYS A 10 -2.25 0.69 -9.52
CA CYS A 10 -2.17 -0.28 -10.60
C CYS A 10 -1.16 -1.37 -10.23
N GLY A 11 -1.40 -2.61 -10.65
CA GLY A 11 -0.56 -3.77 -10.35
C GLY A 11 -0.86 -4.47 -9.01
N VAL A 12 -2.09 -4.37 -8.51
CA VAL A 12 -2.55 -5.16 -7.35
C VAL A 12 -2.89 -6.57 -7.83
N ASP A 13 -2.28 -7.57 -7.20
CA ASP A 13 -2.55 -8.98 -7.44
C ASP A 13 -3.63 -9.49 -6.49
N ASP A 14 -3.57 -9.08 -5.21
CA ASP A 14 -4.54 -9.45 -4.19
C ASP A 14 -4.71 -8.36 -3.11
N VAL A 15 -5.84 -8.39 -2.39
CA VAL A 15 -6.12 -7.48 -1.27
C VAL A 15 -6.12 -8.27 0.04
N SER A 16 -5.03 -8.16 0.79
CA SER A 16 -4.87 -8.84 2.08
C SER A 16 -5.80 -8.28 3.16
N GLY A 17 -6.11 -6.99 3.13
CA GLY A 17 -7.01 -6.37 4.11
C GLY A 17 -7.35 -4.93 3.77
N PHE A 18 -8.59 -4.53 4.03
CA PHE A 18 -9.04 -3.16 3.81
C PHE A 18 -9.87 -2.67 5.00
N ASP A 19 -9.56 -1.47 5.48
CA ASP A 19 -10.24 -0.76 6.55
C ASP A 19 -10.30 0.73 6.22
N GLU A 20 -11.09 1.48 6.98
CA GLU A 20 -11.21 2.94 6.85
C GLU A 20 -9.92 3.72 7.18
N ASN A 21 -8.95 3.07 7.83
CA ASN A 21 -7.70 3.70 8.25
C ASN A 21 -6.45 3.08 7.58
N LEU A 22 -6.55 1.85 7.08
CA LEU A 22 -5.43 1.09 6.55
C LEU A 22 -5.91 0.15 5.44
N ILE A 23 -5.18 0.10 4.32
CA ILE A 23 -5.39 -0.86 3.24
C ILE A 23 -4.06 -1.56 2.97
N VAL A 24 -4.09 -2.89 2.93
CA VAL A 24 -2.93 -3.75 2.61
C VAL A 24 -3.20 -4.47 1.30
N LEU A 25 -2.31 -4.22 0.35
CA LEU A 25 -2.39 -4.73 -1.01
C LEU A 25 -1.15 -5.57 -1.29
N THR A 26 -1.34 -6.71 -1.93
CA THR A 26 -0.25 -7.54 -2.39
C THR A 26 -0.05 -7.28 -3.87
N THR A 27 1.17 -6.89 -4.24
CA THR A 27 1.57 -6.64 -5.63
C THR A 27 2.61 -7.68 -6.03
N ALA A 28 2.83 -7.85 -7.34
CA ALA A 28 3.82 -8.81 -7.85
C ALA A 28 5.26 -8.57 -7.35
N GLN A 29 5.57 -7.37 -6.84
CA GLN A 29 6.92 -7.00 -6.39
C GLN A 29 7.04 -6.89 -4.85
N GLY A 30 5.94 -7.06 -4.10
CA GLY A 30 5.91 -6.87 -2.64
C GLY A 30 4.57 -6.37 -2.13
N ASP A 31 4.48 -6.16 -0.82
CA ASP A 31 3.26 -5.68 -0.17
C ASP A 31 3.25 -4.14 -0.10
N LEU A 32 2.13 -3.54 -0.50
CA LEU A 32 1.88 -2.11 -0.44
C LEU A 32 0.85 -1.85 0.65
N THR A 33 1.27 -1.14 1.69
CA THR A 33 0.40 -0.68 2.77
C THR A 33 0.09 0.81 2.59
N VAL A 34 -1.19 1.15 2.55
CA VAL A 34 -1.69 2.52 2.47
C VAL A 34 -2.36 2.87 3.80
N ARG A 35 -1.93 3.95 4.44
CA ARG A 35 -2.47 4.46 5.71
C ARG A 35 -3.11 5.81 5.50
N GLY A 36 -4.28 5.99 6.10
CA GLY A 36 -5.10 7.17 5.89
C GLY A 36 -6.26 7.27 6.86
N GLN A 37 -7.25 8.07 6.48
CA GLN A 37 -8.53 8.24 7.18
C GLN A 37 -9.67 8.27 6.17
N GLY A 38 -10.78 7.60 6.49
CA GLY A 38 -11.94 7.49 5.62
C GLY A 38 -11.62 6.80 4.29
N LEU A 39 -10.71 5.82 4.31
CA LEU A 39 -10.35 5.01 3.16
C LEU A 39 -11.53 4.11 2.77
N HIS A 40 -11.90 4.15 1.50
CA HIS A 40 -13.00 3.38 0.95
C HIS A 40 -12.67 2.95 -0.48
N ILE A 41 -12.88 1.67 -0.78
CA ILE A 41 -12.67 1.12 -2.12
C ILE A 41 -13.88 1.50 -2.98
N GLU A 42 -13.67 2.35 -4.00
CA GLU A 42 -14.72 2.65 -4.97
C GLU A 42 -14.84 1.57 -6.03
N ARG A 43 -13.70 1.02 -6.48
CA ARG A 43 -13.68 -0.01 -7.52
C ARG A 43 -12.47 -0.93 -7.33
N ILE A 44 -12.69 -2.22 -7.53
CA ILE A 44 -11.65 -3.24 -7.54
C ILE A 44 -11.77 -4.07 -8.83
N ASP A 45 -10.65 -4.22 -9.52
CA ASP A 45 -10.53 -5.03 -10.74
C ASP A 45 -9.22 -5.81 -10.68
N LEU A 46 -9.30 -7.05 -10.17
CA LEU A 46 -8.13 -7.92 -9.99
C LEU A 46 -7.58 -8.44 -11.33
N ASP A 47 -8.44 -8.65 -12.32
CA ASP A 47 -8.02 -9.09 -13.66
C ASP A 47 -7.18 -8.02 -14.38
N ALA A 48 -7.56 -6.74 -14.23
CA ALA A 48 -6.78 -5.62 -14.74
C ALA A 48 -5.67 -5.14 -13.78
N GLY A 49 -5.65 -5.65 -12.54
CA GLY A 49 -4.79 -5.21 -11.46
C GLY A 49 -5.01 -3.76 -11.03
N GLN A 50 -6.24 -3.24 -11.15
CA GLN A 50 -6.58 -1.85 -10.82
C GLN A 50 -7.42 -1.77 -9.56
N LEU A 51 -7.01 -0.89 -8.65
CA LEU A 51 -7.77 -0.55 -7.45
C LEU A 51 -7.95 0.96 -7.33
N GLU A 52 -9.19 1.40 -7.21
CA GLU A 52 -9.55 2.78 -6.91
C GLU A 52 -9.97 2.90 -5.45
N VAL A 53 -9.22 3.72 -4.71
CA VAL A 53 -9.50 4.06 -3.32
C VAL A 53 -9.78 5.55 -3.20
N ARG A 54 -10.82 5.89 -2.46
CA ARG A 54 -11.10 7.24 -1.99
C ARG A 54 -10.79 7.38 -0.52
N GLY A 55 -10.30 8.54 -0.13
CA GLY A 55 -10.05 8.88 1.26
C GLY A 55 -8.83 9.78 1.41
N HIS A 56 -8.53 10.14 2.65
CA HIS A 56 -7.38 10.98 2.94
C HIS A 56 -6.15 10.11 3.22
N ILE A 57 -5.22 10.04 2.25
CA ILE A 57 -3.99 9.29 2.43
C ILE A 57 -2.99 10.12 3.24
N GLN A 58 -2.46 9.52 4.30
CA GLN A 58 -1.44 10.13 5.13
C GLN A 58 -0.06 9.55 4.83
N GLU A 59 0.00 8.25 4.57
CA GLU A 59 1.25 7.52 4.40
C GLU A 59 1.05 6.35 3.43
N LEU A 60 2.05 6.12 2.57
CA LEU A 60 2.15 4.90 1.76
C LEU A 60 3.49 4.25 2.09
N SER A 61 3.44 2.99 2.48
CA SER A 61 4.61 2.17 2.77
C SER A 61 4.63 1.02 1.79
N TYR A 62 5.69 0.98 0.98
CA TYR A 62 5.98 -0.18 0.15
C TYR A 62 6.99 -1.04 0.90
N GLU A 63 6.55 -2.20 1.37
CA GLU A 63 7.43 -3.17 2.01
C GLU A 63 7.95 -4.13 0.95
N GLU A 64 9.13 -3.78 0.42
CA GLU A 64 9.98 -4.76 -0.23
C GLU A 64 10.46 -5.73 0.87
N PRO A 65 10.41 -7.07 0.68
CA PRO A 65 10.91 -8.01 1.67
C PRO A 65 12.38 -7.70 1.93
N ALA A 66 12.65 -7.00 3.03
CA ALA A 66 13.98 -6.56 3.37
C ALA A 66 14.85 -7.80 3.50
N LYS A 67 15.87 -7.92 2.64
CA LYS A 67 16.97 -8.84 2.90
C LYS A 67 17.55 -8.44 4.24
N SER A 68 17.26 -9.22 5.29
CA SER A 68 17.83 -9.07 6.62
C SER A 68 19.35 -9.03 6.50
N GLY A 69 19.93 -7.84 6.59
CA GLY A 69 21.29 -7.59 6.12
C GLY A 69 22.06 -6.64 7.00
N SER A 70 22.50 -7.12 8.17
CA SER A 70 23.88 -6.92 8.63
C SER A 70 24.40 -5.45 8.75
N LEU A 71 23.63 -4.51 9.32
CA LEU A 71 24.14 -3.17 9.65
C LEU A 71 24.42 -2.94 11.14
N TRP A 72 24.16 -3.92 12.01
CA TRP A 72 24.40 -3.79 13.46
C TRP A 72 25.72 -4.40 13.94
N SER A 73 26.43 -5.17 13.10
CA SER A 73 27.63 -5.91 13.49
C SER A 73 28.95 -5.11 13.42
N ARG A 74 28.93 -3.86 12.92
CA ARG A 74 30.15 -3.05 12.71
C ARG A 74 30.31 -1.86 13.66
N LEU A 75 29.36 -1.65 14.57
CA LEU A 75 29.43 -0.56 15.55
C LEU A 75 29.75 -1.03 16.98
N PHE A 76 29.83 -2.35 17.20
CA PHE A 76 30.21 -2.95 18.50
C PHE A 76 31.38 -3.94 18.37
N GLY A 77 32.19 -3.83 17.32
CA GLY A 77 33.41 -4.62 17.12
C GLY A 77 34.66 -3.78 17.31
#